data_AF-A0A258RHD2-F1
#
_entry.id   AF-A0A258RHD2-F1
#
_cell.length_a   1.000
_cell.length_b   1.000
_cell.length_c   1.000
_cell.angle_alpha   90.00
_cell.angle_beta   90.00
_cell.angle_gamma   90.00
#
_symmetry.space_group_name_H-M   'P 1'
#
loop_
_entity.id
_entity.type
_entity.pdbx_description
1 polymer ?
#
loop_
_entity_poly.entity_id
_entity_poly.type
_entity_poly.pdbx_seq_one_letter_code
_entity_poly.pdbx_strand_id
1 'polypeptide(L)'
;MLQIALALLAMSPAPPAEGQDAARTKATTEAENAAPIVVFGESLADSARRLQDCIVNKCPPDKDIAATLRHAENQFVAGDYQSARRTLLQSRGRNQRFSKTFPVEVANLLRANSRIAAHLGEGEAYRIGALDALSALKAGLPDDHPRVLGARIEVADMLARFGRIEGAEQEYRAVARRGKELGLPTIEGYGLLRIAAMYATLAETDRGTYRLAAKRALEALINNNDPKLAIFVNAGRVIKARLDFKNGDPRAVDTLIASYQAQSPDKTPTLLYAPPIERFSSGRGGVDTSFGTNSALSKLAVQNFEGQWVDIGFWVSPEGKVTDAGILRASEKFNGRWTPPIIAAINGRRYAPIALEQGDPGVFRIERYTYTSRWTTNTGSRIRVREPEAQIEMLDLSPDAAKPGKGR
;
A
#
# COMPACT_ATOMS: atom_id res chain seq x y z
N MET A 1 -7.92 -10.23 -15.45
CA MET A 1 -8.52 -8.94 -15.88
C MET A 1 -7.99 -7.92 -14.89
N LEU A 2 -7.18 -6.96 -15.36
CA LEU A 2 -6.66 -5.79 -14.63
C LEU A 2 -6.34 -5.94 -13.12
N GLN A 3 -5.11 -6.32 -12.76
CA GLN A 3 -4.64 -6.14 -11.38
C GLN A 3 -3.13 -6.26 -11.16
N ILE A 4 -2.36 -5.32 -11.70
CA ILE A 4 -1.05 -4.95 -11.14
C ILE A 4 -0.91 -3.43 -11.32
N ALA A 5 -0.43 -2.75 -10.27
CA ALA A 5 -0.08 -1.32 -10.21
C ALA A 5 -1.15 -0.31 -9.74
N LEU A 6 -1.83 -0.58 -8.62
CA LEU A 6 -2.35 0.50 -7.74
C LEU A 6 -1.83 0.36 -6.31
N ALA A 7 -0.51 0.34 -6.18
CA ALA A 7 0.19 0.33 -4.89
C ALA A 7 1.40 1.26 -4.95
N LEU A 8 1.15 2.58 -4.84
CA LEU A 8 2.13 3.58 -4.42
C LEU A 8 1.38 4.89 -4.24
N LEU A 9 0.85 5.10 -3.04
CA LEU A 9 0.47 6.38 -2.43
C LEU A 9 -0.01 6.06 -1.01
N ALA A 10 0.95 5.82 -0.11
CA ALA A 10 0.68 5.76 1.31
C ALA A 10 0.41 7.18 1.83
N MET A 11 -0.77 7.39 2.43
CA MET A 11 -1.08 8.59 3.21
C MET A 11 -0.60 8.34 4.64
N SER A 12 0.36 9.16 5.11
CA SER A 12 0.85 9.18 6.49
C SER A 12 -0.19 9.76 7.46
N PRO A 13 -0.30 9.25 8.70
CA PRO A 13 -0.87 10.00 9.83
C PRO A 13 0.22 10.70 10.67
N ALA A 14 -0.16 11.80 11.34
CA ALA A 14 0.68 12.66 12.20
C ALA A 14 0.94 12.07 13.61
N PRO A 15 1.97 12.53 14.37
CA PRO A 15 2.49 11.88 15.59
C PRO A 15 1.83 12.36 16.90
N PRO A 16 2.14 11.74 18.07
CA PRO A 16 2.98 12.47 19.04
C PRO A 16 3.93 11.65 19.98
N ALA A 17 4.98 12.37 20.43
CA ALA A 17 5.65 12.47 21.75
C ALA A 17 6.54 11.36 22.39
N GLU A 18 7.65 11.84 22.98
CA GLU A 18 8.89 11.20 23.50
C GLU A 18 8.86 10.70 24.97
N GLY A 19 9.89 9.90 25.34
CA GLY A 19 10.45 9.72 26.71
C GLY A 19 10.45 8.26 27.22
N GLN A 20 11.57 7.50 27.15
CA GLN A 20 12.62 7.23 28.18
C GLN A 20 12.09 6.54 29.47
N ASP A 21 12.67 5.50 30.08
CA ASP A 21 14.08 5.09 30.18
C ASP A 21 14.29 3.64 30.73
N ALA A 22 15.49 3.08 30.46
CA ALA A 22 16.30 2.00 31.09
C ALA A 22 15.63 0.75 31.75
N ALA A 23 15.89 -0.54 31.44
CA ALA A 23 17.06 -1.36 31.08
C ALA A 23 17.42 -2.43 32.16
N ARG A 24 17.97 -3.56 31.67
CA ARG A 24 18.58 -4.77 32.31
C ARG A 24 17.64 -5.94 32.68
N THR A 25 17.94 -7.20 32.33
CA THR A 25 19.27 -7.84 32.35
C THR A 25 19.41 -9.08 31.44
N LYS A 26 20.49 -9.06 30.64
CA LYS A 26 21.43 -10.11 30.19
C LYS A 26 20.99 -11.37 29.41
N ALA A 27 21.48 -11.38 28.15
CA ALA A 27 21.90 -12.54 27.38
C ALA A 27 23.37 -12.91 27.67
N THR A 28 23.71 -14.16 27.34
CA THR A 28 25.05 -14.79 27.23
C THR A 28 24.96 -15.70 26.00
N THR A 29 25.91 -15.84 25.08
CA THR A 29 27.27 -15.30 24.86
C THR A 29 27.68 -15.83 23.45
N GLU A 30 28.66 -15.19 22.78
CA GLU A 30 29.41 -15.72 21.62
C GLU A 30 28.78 -15.65 20.20
N ALA A 31 28.05 -14.56 19.88
CA ALA A 31 27.76 -14.10 18.51
C ALA A 31 28.10 -12.61 18.33
N GLU A 32 29.31 -12.22 18.76
CA GLU A 32 29.56 -10.98 19.51
C GLU A 32 30.17 -9.79 18.72
N ASN A 33 30.12 -9.77 17.38
CA ASN A 33 30.63 -8.65 16.57
C ASN A 33 29.67 -8.12 15.47
N ALA A 34 28.39 -8.49 15.51
CA ALA A 34 27.37 -7.74 14.81
C ALA A 34 26.88 -6.63 15.74
N ALA A 35 26.94 -5.37 15.32
CA ALA A 35 26.24 -4.30 16.01
C ALA A 35 24.78 -4.77 16.24
N PRO A 36 24.26 -4.74 17.49
CA PRO A 36 22.94 -5.28 17.77
C PRO A 36 21.92 -4.58 16.89
N ILE A 37 21.12 -5.36 16.17
CA ILE A 37 19.95 -4.83 15.46
C ILE A 37 18.97 -4.41 16.55
N VAL A 38 19.00 -3.12 16.90
CA VAL A 38 18.04 -2.53 17.83
C VAL A 38 16.71 -2.46 17.10
N VAL A 39 15.77 -3.31 17.50
CA VAL A 39 14.39 -3.24 17.04
C VAL A 39 13.73 -2.08 17.78
N PHE A 40 13.63 -0.93 17.10
CA PHE A 40 12.86 0.21 17.56
C PHE A 40 11.37 -0.09 17.35
N GLY A 41 10.77 -0.84 18.28
CA GLY A 41 9.37 -1.22 18.18
C GLY A 41 8.86 -1.82 19.48
N GLU A 42 7.59 -1.55 19.77
CA GLU A 42 6.90 -2.18 20.87
C GLU A 42 6.74 -3.69 20.63
N SER A 43 7.02 -4.55 21.61
CA SER A 43 6.92 -5.99 21.42
C SER A 43 5.48 -6.46 21.23
N LEU A 44 5.31 -7.62 20.59
CA LEU A 44 3.98 -8.24 20.43
C LEU A 44 3.31 -8.52 21.78
N ALA A 45 4.09 -8.96 22.77
CA ALA A 45 3.61 -9.22 24.12
C ALA A 45 3.16 -7.95 24.85
N ASP A 46 3.93 -6.85 24.72
CA ASP A 46 3.58 -5.58 25.36
C ASP A 46 2.29 -5.00 24.77
N SER A 47 2.14 -5.08 23.45
CA SER A 47 0.95 -4.55 22.77
C SER A 47 -0.30 -5.36 23.10
N ALA A 48 -0.14 -6.68 23.25
CA ALA A 48 -1.20 -7.56 23.73
C ALA A 48 -1.62 -7.20 25.16
N ARG A 49 -0.65 -7.02 26.07
CA ARG A 49 -0.91 -6.62 27.46
C ARG A 49 -1.62 -5.28 27.52
N ARG A 50 -1.15 -4.26 26.80
CA ARG A 50 -1.81 -2.95 26.79
C ARG A 50 -3.24 -3.02 26.28
N LEU A 51 -3.49 -3.76 25.19
CA LEU A 51 -4.85 -3.96 24.70
C LEU A 51 -5.72 -4.66 25.76
N GLN A 52 -5.21 -5.71 26.39
CA GLN A 52 -5.94 -6.44 27.43
C GLN A 52 -6.24 -5.55 28.64
N ASP A 53 -5.27 -4.80 29.14
CA ASP A 53 -5.44 -3.84 30.23
C ASP A 53 -6.49 -2.80 29.87
N CYS A 54 -6.48 -2.32 28.62
CA CYS A 54 -7.46 -1.35 28.15
C CYS A 54 -8.89 -1.92 28.10
N ILE A 55 -9.04 -3.19 27.68
CA ILE A 55 -10.32 -3.89 27.67
C ILE A 55 -10.83 -4.13 29.10
N VAL A 56 -9.97 -4.63 30.00
CA VAL A 56 -10.32 -4.91 31.41
C VAL A 56 -10.74 -3.63 32.14
N ASN A 57 -9.99 -2.54 31.93
CA ASN A 57 -10.27 -1.25 32.55
C ASN A 57 -11.35 -0.43 31.81
N LYS A 58 -11.99 -0.99 30.78
CA LYS A 58 -13.05 -0.33 29.99
C LYS A 58 -12.65 1.07 29.51
N CYS A 59 -11.50 1.13 28.84
CA CYS A 59 -11.04 2.34 28.17
C CYS A 59 -12.15 3.03 27.35
N PRO A 60 -12.07 4.37 27.18
CA PRO A 60 -12.88 5.06 26.20
C PRO A 60 -12.56 4.56 24.77
N PRO A 61 -13.49 4.72 23.81
CA PRO A 61 -13.39 4.11 22.48
C PRO A 61 -12.13 4.47 21.70
N ASP A 62 -11.68 5.73 21.79
CA ASP A 62 -10.43 6.21 21.16
C ASP A 62 -9.21 5.42 21.66
N LYS A 63 -9.11 5.18 22.97
CA LYS A 63 -8.01 4.42 23.57
C LYS A 63 -8.07 2.92 23.26
N ASP A 64 -9.26 2.31 23.28
CA ASP A 64 -9.44 0.90 22.86
C ASP A 64 -9.04 0.74 21.38
N ILE A 65 -9.51 1.63 20.51
CA ILE A 65 -9.17 1.59 19.08
C ILE A 65 -7.66 1.77 18.88
N ALA A 66 -7.02 2.73 19.56
CA ALA A 66 -5.59 2.95 19.45
C ALA A 66 -4.78 1.72 19.91
N ALA A 67 -5.11 1.14 21.06
CA ALA A 67 -4.45 -0.07 21.56
C ALA A 67 -4.69 -1.28 20.63
N THR A 68 -5.91 -1.41 20.08
CA THR A 68 -6.26 -2.45 19.11
C THR A 68 -5.42 -2.30 17.85
N LEU A 69 -5.36 -1.11 17.26
CA LEU A 69 -4.62 -0.83 16.03
C LEU A 69 -3.14 -1.15 16.21
N ARG A 70 -2.53 -0.72 17.33
CA ARG A 70 -1.14 -1.02 17.65
C ARG A 70 -0.87 -2.52 17.74
N HIS A 71 -1.72 -3.26 18.47
CA HIS A 71 -1.54 -4.70 18.59
C HIS A 71 -1.75 -5.44 17.25
N ALA A 72 -2.78 -5.05 16.50
CA ALA A 72 -3.05 -5.64 15.18
C ALA A 72 -1.94 -5.33 14.17
N GLU A 73 -1.32 -4.15 14.22
CA GLU A 73 -0.14 -3.79 13.43
C GLU A 73 1.04 -4.68 13.79
N ASN A 74 1.32 -4.89 15.08
CA ASN A 74 2.38 -5.79 15.53
C ASN A 74 2.14 -7.25 15.09
N GLN A 75 0.90 -7.73 15.19
CA GLN A 75 0.50 -9.03 14.66
C GLN A 75 0.72 -9.11 13.15
N PHE A 76 0.32 -8.06 12.42
CA PHE A 76 0.54 -7.98 10.99
C PHE A 76 2.03 -8.03 10.65
N VAL A 77 2.87 -7.19 11.26
CA VAL A 77 4.33 -7.15 11.03
C VAL A 77 5.00 -8.48 11.39
N ALA A 78 4.50 -9.20 12.39
CA ALA A 78 4.95 -10.56 12.73
C ALA A 78 4.50 -11.63 11.71
N GLY A 79 3.60 -11.29 10.78
CA GLY A 79 3.08 -12.20 9.76
C GLY A 79 1.79 -12.92 10.13
N ASP A 80 1.22 -12.65 11.32
CA ASP A 80 -0.03 -13.25 11.80
C ASP A 80 -1.24 -12.42 11.36
N TYR A 81 -1.54 -12.50 10.06
CA TYR A 81 -2.63 -11.73 9.45
C TYR A 81 -4.00 -12.19 9.96
N GLN A 82 -4.18 -13.48 10.24
CA GLN A 82 -5.43 -14.00 10.77
C GLN A 82 -5.73 -13.44 12.16
N SER A 83 -4.75 -13.44 13.08
CA SER A 83 -4.96 -12.85 14.40
C SER A 83 -5.11 -11.34 14.32
N ALA A 84 -4.32 -10.64 13.49
CA ALA A 84 -4.48 -9.21 13.26
C ALA A 84 -5.92 -8.85 12.87
N ARG A 85 -6.49 -9.57 11.90
CA ARG A 85 -7.88 -9.37 11.47
C ARG A 85 -8.87 -9.69 12.59
N ARG A 86 -8.68 -10.79 13.32
CA ARG A 86 -9.54 -11.17 14.44
C ARG A 86 -9.56 -10.10 15.53
N THR A 87 -8.41 -9.56 15.91
CA THR A 87 -8.26 -8.45 16.86
C THR A 87 -9.07 -7.23 16.41
N LEU A 88 -8.96 -6.84 15.14
CA LEU A 88 -9.69 -5.71 14.59
C LEU A 88 -11.21 -5.93 14.55
N LEU A 89 -11.66 -7.13 14.18
CA LEU A 89 -13.08 -7.48 14.18
C LEU A 89 -13.70 -7.47 15.58
N GLN A 90 -12.96 -7.92 16.60
CA GLN A 90 -13.39 -7.83 17.99
C GLN A 90 -13.55 -6.37 18.43
N SER A 91 -12.59 -5.51 18.10
CA SER A 91 -12.69 -4.07 18.40
C SER A 91 -13.82 -3.39 17.62
N ARG A 92 -14.07 -3.81 16.37
CA ARG A 92 -15.22 -3.33 15.60
C ARG A 92 -16.53 -3.62 16.34
N GLY A 93 -16.69 -4.83 16.87
CA GLY A 93 -17.87 -5.20 17.66
C GLY A 93 -18.09 -4.30 18.90
N ARG A 94 -17.00 -3.87 19.55
CA ARG A 94 -17.06 -2.98 20.72
C ARG A 94 -17.32 -1.51 20.33
N ASN A 95 -16.71 -1.06 19.23
CA ASN A 95 -16.53 0.35 18.96
C ASN A 95 -17.32 0.93 17.78
N GLN A 96 -17.85 0.11 16.86
CA GLN A 96 -18.52 0.62 15.64
C GLN A 96 -19.70 1.56 15.94
N ARG A 97 -20.44 1.30 17.02
CA ARG A 97 -21.58 2.13 17.47
C ARG A 97 -21.20 3.58 17.78
N PHE A 98 -19.93 3.85 18.06
CA PHE A 98 -19.43 5.19 18.39
C PHE A 98 -19.05 6.02 17.16
N SER A 99 -19.43 5.61 15.95
CA SER A 99 -19.12 6.34 14.71
C SER A 99 -19.56 7.81 14.72
N LYS A 100 -20.61 8.17 15.46
CA LYS A 100 -21.06 9.57 15.58
C LYS A 100 -20.12 10.43 16.43
N THR A 101 -19.59 9.88 17.51
CA THR A 101 -18.75 10.59 18.49
C THR A 101 -17.25 10.45 18.21
N PHE A 102 -16.82 9.33 17.65
CA PHE A 102 -15.44 9.03 17.28
C PHE A 102 -15.35 8.60 15.79
N PRO A 103 -15.79 9.45 14.84
CA PRO A 103 -15.88 9.09 13.42
C PRO A 103 -14.53 8.74 12.81
N VAL A 104 -13.45 9.41 13.23
CA VAL A 104 -12.11 9.24 12.65
C VAL A 104 -11.48 7.94 13.12
N GLU A 105 -11.56 7.67 14.42
CA GLU A 105 -11.00 6.49 15.08
C GLU A 105 -11.69 5.23 14.55
N VAL A 106 -13.03 5.22 14.51
CA VAL A 106 -13.80 4.09 13.99
C VAL A 106 -13.51 3.87 12.50
N ALA A 107 -13.40 4.93 11.70
CA ALA A 107 -13.03 4.79 10.30
C ALA A 107 -11.62 4.21 10.12
N ASN A 108 -10.65 4.61 10.96
CA ASN A 108 -9.29 4.07 10.91
C ASN A 108 -9.26 2.58 11.28
N LEU A 109 -10.04 2.15 12.27
CA LEU A 109 -10.22 0.74 12.62
C LEU A 109 -10.75 -0.07 11.43
N LEU A 110 -11.79 0.44 10.77
CA LEU A 110 -12.43 -0.22 9.62
C LEU A 110 -11.48 -0.28 8.40
N ARG A 111 -10.72 0.78 8.14
CA ARG A 111 -9.67 0.82 7.12
C ARG A 111 -8.57 -0.21 7.38
N ALA A 112 -8.06 -0.30 8.61
CA ALA A 112 -7.04 -1.27 8.96
C ALA A 112 -7.51 -2.71 8.71
N ASN A 113 -8.75 -3.02 9.12
CA ASN A 113 -9.36 -4.32 8.85
C ASN A 113 -9.52 -4.58 7.34
N SER A 114 -9.96 -3.58 6.58
CA SER A 114 -10.09 -3.65 5.12
C SER A 114 -8.75 -3.97 4.45
N ARG A 115 -7.67 -3.28 4.83
CA ARG A 115 -6.32 -3.52 4.28
C ARG A 115 -5.80 -4.93 4.59
N ILE A 116 -5.92 -5.39 5.84
CA ILE A 116 -5.53 -6.76 6.21
C ILE A 116 -6.40 -7.80 5.49
N ALA A 117 -7.68 -7.52 5.27
CA ALA A 117 -8.55 -8.38 4.47
C ALA A 117 -8.01 -8.54 3.03
N ALA A 118 -7.48 -7.49 2.41
CA ALA A 118 -6.86 -7.59 1.08
C ALA A 118 -5.66 -8.57 1.08
N HIS A 119 -4.75 -8.48 2.06
CA HIS A 119 -3.63 -9.43 2.21
C HIS A 119 -4.10 -10.89 2.38
N LEU A 120 -5.22 -11.10 3.07
CA LEU A 120 -5.83 -12.42 3.22
C LEU A 120 -6.63 -12.88 1.99
N GLY A 121 -6.74 -12.06 0.94
CA GLY A 121 -7.58 -12.28 -0.24
C GLY A 121 -9.08 -12.21 0.04
N GLU A 122 -9.48 -11.58 1.14
CA GLU A 122 -10.86 -11.38 1.56
C GLU A 122 -11.46 -10.16 0.84
N GLY A 123 -11.57 -10.25 -0.49
CA GLY A 123 -11.94 -9.14 -1.37
C GLY A 123 -13.25 -8.47 -0.98
N GLU A 124 -14.30 -9.24 -0.68
CA GLU A 124 -15.59 -8.67 -0.28
C GLU A 124 -15.51 -7.94 1.06
N ALA A 125 -14.71 -8.43 2.01
CA ALA A 125 -14.51 -7.74 3.27
C ALA A 125 -13.67 -6.45 3.09
N TYR A 126 -12.71 -6.44 2.17
CA TYR A 126 -12.01 -5.22 1.76
C TYR A 126 -13.01 -4.19 1.19
N ARG A 127 -13.88 -4.64 0.28
CA ARG A 127 -14.92 -3.82 -0.37
C ARG A 127 -15.87 -3.18 0.64
N ILE A 128 -16.46 -4.00 1.52
CA ILE A 128 -17.37 -3.54 2.57
C ILE A 128 -16.65 -2.62 3.55
N GLY A 129 -15.41 -2.94 3.93
CA GLY A 129 -14.65 -2.12 4.88
C GLY A 129 -14.36 -0.70 4.39
N ALA A 130 -14.12 -0.51 3.08
CA ALA A 130 -13.96 0.83 2.50
C ALA A 130 -15.26 1.65 2.58
N LEU A 131 -16.41 1.03 2.33
CA LEU A 131 -17.73 1.66 2.46
C LEU A 131 -18.06 1.96 3.93
N ASP A 132 -17.83 1.00 4.82
CA ASP A 132 -18.06 1.16 6.27
C ASP A 132 -17.23 2.32 6.84
N ALA A 133 -15.97 2.48 6.40
CA ALA A 133 -15.12 3.59 6.84
C ALA A 133 -15.66 4.96 6.39
N LEU A 134 -16.15 5.06 5.15
CA LEU A 134 -16.82 6.28 4.67
C LEU A 134 -18.11 6.56 5.46
N SER A 135 -18.94 5.53 5.70
CA SER A 135 -20.15 5.64 6.51
C SER A 135 -19.87 6.08 7.94
N ALA A 136 -18.79 5.56 8.56
CA ALA A 136 -18.38 5.97 9.90
C ALA A 136 -17.99 7.46 9.95
N LEU A 137 -17.25 7.96 8.95
CA LEU A 137 -16.92 9.39 8.88
C LEU A 137 -18.17 10.26 8.70
N LYS A 138 -19.07 9.89 7.78
CA LYS A 138 -20.33 10.60 7.54
C LYS A 138 -21.29 10.59 8.73
N ALA A 139 -21.12 9.67 9.69
CA ALA A 139 -21.95 9.63 10.88
C ALA A 139 -21.66 10.80 11.86
N GLY A 140 -20.44 11.35 11.84
CA GLY A 140 -20.01 12.41 12.75
C GLY A 140 -19.40 13.65 12.07
N LEU A 141 -19.18 13.64 10.75
CA LEU A 141 -18.58 14.74 10.00
C LEU A 141 -19.48 15.19 8.84
N PRO A 142 -19.48 16.48 8.47
CA PRO A 142 -20.15 16.98 7.28
C PRO A 142 -19.65 16.31 5.99
N ASP A 143 -20.51 16.23 4.97
CA ASP A 143 -20.18 15.61 3.68
C ASP A 143 -18.98 16.24 2.96
N ASP A 144 -18.78 17.54 3.17
CA ASP A 144 -17.67 18.31 2.59
C ASP A 144 -16.40 18.32 3.45
N HIS A 145 -16.42 17.63 4.58
CA HIS A 145 -15.24 17.54 5.43
C HIS A 145 -14.10 16.85 4.66
N PRO A 146 -12.84 17.36 4.69
CA PRO A 146 -11.74 16.81 3.92
C PRO A 146 -11.51 15.32 4.13
N ARG A 147 -11.72 14.80 5.36
CA ARG A 147 -11.64 13.36 5.66
C ARG A 147 -12.72 12.52 4.95
N VAL A 148 -13.93 13.05 4.78
CA VAL A 148 -15.01 12.38 4.05
C VAL A 148 -14.68 12.34 2.57
N LEU A 149 -14.21 13.46 2.00
CA LEU A 149 -13.75 13.52 0.60
C LEU A 149 -12.56 12.59 0.34
N GLY A 150 -11.61 12.50 1.29
CA GLY A 150 -10.52 11.53 1.25
C GLY A 150 -11.00 10.08 1.26
N ALA A 151 -11.99 9.74 2.10
CA ALA A 151 -12.57 8.40 2.12
C ALA A 151 -13.33 8.06 0.83
N ARG A 152 -13.91 9.04 0.13
CA ARG A 152 -14.49 8.81 -1.21
C ARG A 152 -13.45 8.43 -2.25
N ILE A 153 -12.23 8.98 -2.16
CA ILE A 153 -11.10 8.53 -3.00
C ILE A 153 -10.77 7.06 -2.71
N GLU A 154 -10.79 6.64 -1.44
CA GLU A 154 -10.57 5.22 -1.07
C GLU A 154 -11.68 4.30 -1.61
N VAL A 155 -12.94 4.75 -1.61
CA VAL A 155 -14.05 4.02 -2.25
C VAL A 155 -13.85 3.94 -3.77
N ALA A 156 -13.38 5.00 -4.41
CA ALA A 156 -13.05 4.99 -5.83
C ALA A 156 -11.86 4.06 -6.16
N ASP A 157 -10.82 4.04 -5.32
CA ASP A 157 -9.70 3.08 -5.41
C ASP A 157 -10.20 1.64 -5.32
N MET A 158 -11.12 1.37 -4.39
CA MET A 158 -11.77 0.08 -4.29
C MET A 158 -12.54 -0.26 -5.57
N LEU A 159 -13.35 0.66 -6.11
CA LEU A 159 -14.10 0.43 -7.35
C LEU A 159 -13.15 0.08 -8.52
N ALA A 160 -12.05 0.82 -8.67
CA ALA A 160 -11.04 0.57 -9.70
C ALA A 160 -10.40 -0.83 -9.54
N ARG A 161 -10.06 -1.23 -8.31
CA ARG A 161 -9.52 -2.56 -7.99
C ARG A 161 -10.50 -3.71 -8.29
N PHE A 162 -11.80 -3.44 -8.33
CA PHE A 162 -12.84 -4.40 -8.75
C PHE A 162 -13.24 -4.24 -10.23
N GLY A 163 -12.48 -3.47 -11.02
CA GLY A 163 -12.75 -3.28 -12.44
C GLY A 163 -13.94 -2.37 -12.74
N ARG A 164 -14.49 -1.67 -11.75
CA ARG A 164 -15.61 -0.72 -11.90
C ARG A 164 -15.08 0.66 -12.29
N ILE A 165 -14.43 0.72 -13.46
CA ILE A 165 -13.65 1.87 -13.92
C ILE A 165 -14.50 3.14 -14.05
N GLU A 166 -15.70 3.05 -14.64
CA GLU A 166 -16.59 4.21 -14.80
C GLU A 166 -17.02 4.80 -13.45
N GLY A 167 -17.39 3.95 -12.50
CA GLY A 167 -17.78 4.36 -11.16
C GLY A 167 -16.61 5.00 -10.38
N ALA A 168 -15.41 4.42 -10.52
CA ALA A 168 -14.20 4.99 -9.93
C ALA A 168 -13.90 6.38 -10.50
N GLU A 169 -13.94 6.54 -11.83
CA GLU A 169 -13.72 7.83 -12.49
C GLU A 169 -14.75 8.87 -12.04
N GLN A 170 -16.03 8.50 -12.00
CA GLN A 170 -17.11 9.39 -11.58
C GLN A 170 -16.84 9.95 -10.18
N GLU A 171 -16.48 9.08 -9.23
CA GLU A 171 -16.17 9.47 -7.86
C GLU A 171 -14.90 10.32 -7.77
N TYR A 172 -13.80 9.94 -8.44
CA TYR A 172 -12.59 10.77 -8.45
C TYR A 172 -12.84 12.16 -9.02
N ARG A 173 -13.60 12.27 -10.12
CA ARG A 173 -13.94 13.56 -10.72
C ARG A 173 -14.84 14.38 -9.81
N ALA A 174 -15.80 13.75 -9.14
CA ALA A 174 -16.67 14.43 -8.18
C ALA A 174 -15.88 14.99 -7.00
N VAL A 175 -14.96 14.20 -6.44
CA VAL A 175 -14.08 14.65 -5.36
C VAL A 175 -13.14 15.75 -5.84
N ALA A 176 -12.57 15.63 -7.04
CA ALA A 176 -11.67 16.65 -7.59
C ALA A 176 -12.39 18.00 -7.76
N ARG A 177 -13.58 17.99 -8.36
CA ARG A 177 -14.41 19.19 -8.51
C ARG A 177 -14.77 19.80 -7.16
N ARG A 178 -15.22 18.97 -6.20
CA ARG A 178 -15.60 19.47 -4.88
C ARG A 178 -14.41 20.03 -4.10
N GLY A 179 -13.24 19.38 -4.21
CA GLY A 179 -11.99 19.88 -3.66
C GLY A 179 -11.63 21.26 -4.20
N LYS A 180 -11.78 21.47 -5.52
CA LYS A 180 -11.57 22.78 -6.15
C LYS A 180 -12.54 23.84 -5.65
N GLU A 181 -13.83 23.53 -5.62
CA GLU A 181 -14.90 24.43 -5.15
C GLU A 181 -14.69 24.89 -3.70
N LEU A 182 -14.15 24.00 -2.85
CA LEU A 182 -13.89 24.25 -1.44
C LEU A 182 -12.48 24.82 -1.17
N GLY A 183 -11.65 25.01 -2.19
CA GLY A 183 -10.27 25.47 -2.01
C GLY A 183 -9.38 24.46 -1.26
N LEU A 184 -9.64 23.16 -1.43
CA LEU A 184 -8.90 22.04 -0.83
C LEU A 184 -7.97 21.41 -1.90
N PRO A 185 -6.80 22.00 -2.19
CA PRO A 185 -5.93 21.59 -3.29
C PRO A 185 -5.41 20.15 -3.13
N THR A 186 -5.22 19.67 -1.91
CA THR A 186 -4.82 18.29 -1.66
C THR A 186 -5.89 17.29 -2.12
N ILE A 187 -7.17 17.59 -1.86
CA ILE A 187 -8.29 16.74 -2.27
C ILE A 187 -8.49 16.80 -3.78
N GLU A 188 -8.42 18.01 -4.37
CA GLU A 188 -8.46 18.19 -5.83
C GLU A 188 -7.35 17.38 -6.52
N GLY A 189 -6.11 17.61 -6.08
CA GLY A 189 -4.93 16.99 -6.64
C GLY A 189 -4.94 15.47 -6.56
N TYR A 190 -5.39 14.89 -5.44
CA TYR A 190 -5.55 13.44 -5.34
C TYR A 190 -6.58 12.91 -6.34
N GLY A 191 -7.74 13.54 -6.47
CA GLY A 191 -8.75 13.10 -7.45
C GLY A 191 -8.21 13.11 -8.87
N LEU A 192 -7.54 14.19 -9.29
CA LEU A 192 -6.94 14.31 -10.62
C LEU A 192 -5.81 13.30 -10.84
N LEU A 193 -4.90 13.15 -9.87
CA LEU A 193 -3.79 12.21 -9.94
C LEU A 193 -4.26 10.76 -10.04
N ARG A 194 -5.31 10.39 -9.30
CA ARG A 194 -5.87 9.03 -9.32
C ARG A 194 -6.51 8.68 -10.66
N ILE A 195 -7.18 9.63 -11.32
CA ILE A 195 -7.69 9.44 -12.70
C ILE A 195 -6.51 9.19 -13.66
N ALA A 196 -5.46 10.01 -13.58
CA ALA A 196 -4.28 9.88 -14.43
C ALA A 196 -3.56 8.53 -14.21
N ALA A 197 -3.35 8.14 -12.96
CA ALA A 197 -2.70 6.88 -12.59
C ALA A 197 -3.53 5.66 -13.03
N MET A 198 -4.85 5.69 -12.82
CA MET A 198 -5.76 4.61 -13.22
C MET A 198 -5.71 4.40 -14.73
N TYR A 199 -5.86 5.48 -15.52
CA TYR A 199 -5.84 5.36 -16.98
C TYR A 199 -4.47 5.01 -17.55
N ALA A 200 -3.38 5.52 -16.96
CA ALA A 200 -2.04 5.11 -17.34
C ALA A 200 -1.85 3.60 -17.15
N THR A 201 -2.23 3.07 -15.99
CA THR A 201 -2.18 1.63 -15.66
C THR A 201 -3.04 0.80 -16.61
N LEU A 202 -4.26 1.25 -16.92
CA LEU A 202 -5.13 0.60 -17.90
C LEU A 202 -4.47 0.54 -19.29
N ALA A 203 -3.88 1.65 -19.74
CA ALA A 203 -3.19 1.76 -21.02
C ALA A 203 -1.94 0.87 -21.13
N GLU A 204 -1.34 0.48 -20.00
CA GLU A 204 -0.25 -0.50 -19.99
C GLU A 204 -0.70 -1.91 -20.39
N THR A 205 -1.97 -2.23 -20.15
CA THR A 205 -2.54 -3.56 -20.44
C THR A 205 -3.35 -3.58 -21.73
N ASP A 206 -4.10 -2.52 -22.00
CA ASP A 206 -4.87 -2.31 -23.22
C ASP A 206 -4.66 -0.89 -23.73
N ARG A 207 -3.57 -0.74 -24.50
CA ARG A 207 -3.18 0.53 -25.09
C ARG A 207 -4.20 1.04 -26.11
N GLY A 208 -4.87 0.14 -26.84
CA GLY A 208 -5.82 0.51 -27.88
C GLY A 208 -7.00 1.29 -27.29
N THR A 209 -7.56 0.79 -26.19
CA THR A 209 -8.72 1.37 -25.53
C THR A 209 -8.37 2.62 -24.71
N TYR A 210 -7.29 2.57 -23.92
CA TYR A 210 -7.10 3.54 -22.84
C TYR A 210 -6.03 4.62 -23.09
N ARG A 211 -5.22 4.53 -24.15
CA ARG A 211 -4.13 5.49 -24.41
C ARG A 211 -4.63 6.94 -24.48
N LEU A 212 -5.76 7.18 -25.14
CA LEU A 212 -6.30 8.54 -25.28
C LEU A 212 -6.82 9.09 -23.94
N ALA A 213 -7.48 8.25 -23.14
CA ALA A 213 -7.96 8.62 -21.81
C ALA A 213 -6.80 8.92 -20.87
N ALA A 214 -5.74 8.10 -20.88
CA ALA A 214 -4.51 8.33 -20.12
C ALA A 214 -3.85 9.66 -20.49
N LYS A 215 -3.68 9.90 -21.81
CA LYS A 215 -3.12 11.16 -22.31
C LYS A 215 -3.94 12.36 -21.84
N ARG A 216 -5.26 12.35 -22.01
CA ARG A 216 -6.15 13.44 -21.60
C ARG A 216 -6.10 13.70 -20.09
N ALA A 217 -6.12 12.65 -19.28
CA ALA A 217 -6.05 12.77 -17.83
C ALA A 217 -4.71 13.36 -17.36
N LEU A 218 -3.60 12.90 -17.95
CA LEU A 218 -2.26 13.42 -17.65
C LEU A 218 -2.11 14.87 -18.10
N GLU A 219 -2.56 15.23 -19.30
CA GLU A 219 -2.51 16.62 -19.79
C GLU A 219 -3.36 17.56 -18.93
N ALA A 220 -4.56 17.14 -18.52
CA ALA A 220 -5.42 17.93 -17.64
C ALA A 220 -4.76 18.21 -16.27
N LEU A 221 -4.01 17.25 -15.73
CA LEU A 221 -3.26 17.44 -14.49
C LEU A 221 -1.99 18.27 -14.70
N ILE A 222 -1.16 17.92 -15.69
CA ILE A 222 0.18 18.52 -15.88
C ILE A 222 0.10 19.97 -16.34
N ASN A 223 -0.92 20.33 -17.13
CA ASN A 223 -1.12 21.69 -17.62
C ASN A 223 -1.84 22.59 -16.60
N ASN A 224 -2.13 22.08 -15.39
CA ASN A 224 -2.70 22.88 -14.33
C ASN A 224 -1.61 23.78 -13.72
N ASN A 225 -1.80 25.09 -13.83
CA ASN A 225 -0.85 26.09 -13.39
C ASN A 225 -1.07 26.58 -11.95
N ASP A 226 -2.03 26.01 -11.20
CA ASP A 226 -2.20 26.34 -9.78
C ASP A 226 -0.95 25.88 -8.99
N PRO A 227 -0.18 26.81 -8.38
CA PRO A 227 0.99 26.47 -7.59
C PRO A 227 0.70 25.48 -6.45
N LYS A 228 -0.53 25.48 -5.91
CA LYS A 228 -0.96 24.58 -4.83
C LYS A 228 -1.05 23.12 -5.29
N LEU A 229 -1.10 22.88 -6.60
CA LEU A 229 -1.14 21.54 -7.19
C LEU A 229 0.22 21.04 -7.69
N ALA A 230 1.30 21.82 -7.50
CA ALA A 230 2.62 21.52 -8.04
C ALA A 230 3.13 20.09 -7.71
N ILE A 231 2.87 19.59 -6.49
CA ILE A 231 3.25 18.23 -6.10
C ILE A 231 2.53 17.16 -6.94
N PHE A 232 1.25 17.37 -7.25
CA PHE A 232 0.45 16.46 -8.07
C PHE A 232 0.80 16.58 -9.55
N VAL A 233 1.10 17.80 -10.03
CA VAL A 233 1.64 18.05 -11.37
C VAL A 233 2.95 17.28 -11.56
N ASN A 234 3.87 17.35 -10.60
CA ASN A 234 5.13 16.60 -10.63
C ASN A 234 4.89 15.09 -10.62
N ALA A 235 3.97 14.58 -9.79
CA ALA A 235 3.57 13.18 -9.82
C ALA A 235 2.96 12.76 -11.18
N GLY A 236 2.18 13.64 -11.82
CA GLY A 236 1.68 13.45 -13.18
C GLY A 236 2.80 13.33 -14.21
N ARG A 237 3.84 14.18 -14.13
CA ARG A 237 5.03 14.09 -14.99
C ARG A 237 5.76 12.77 -14.81
N VAL A 238 5.85 12.26 -13.57
CA VAL A 238 6.41 10.94 -13.28
C VAL A 238 5.62 9.83 -13.99
N ILE A 239 4.29 9.83 -13.86
CA ILE A 239 3.43 8.84 -14.53
C ILE A 239 3.56 8.93 -16.06
N LYS A 240 3.60 10.15 -16.60
CA LYS A 240 3.78 10.38 -18.04
C LYS A 240 5.12 9.81 -18.53
N ALA A 241 6.22 10.09 -17.85
CA ALA A 241 7.53 9.59 -18.26
C ALA A 241 7.61 8.06 -18.24
N ARG A 242 6.98 7.40 -17.25
CA ARG A 242 6.87 5.94 -17.20
C ARG A 242 6.09 5.38 -18.39
N LEU A 243 4.97 6.01 -18.72
CA LEU A 243 4.13 5.62 -19.85
C LEU A 243 4.88 5.83 -21.18
N ASP A 244 5.58 6.95 -21.35
CA ASP A 244 6.38 7.25 -22.55
C ASP A 244 7.53 6.25 -22.71
N PHE A 245 8.24 5.92 -21.62
CA PHE A 245 9.27 4.89 -21.60
C PHE A 245 8.75 3.53 -22.06
N LYS A 246 7.62 3.09 -21.48
CA LYS A 246 6.97 1.84 -21.87
C LYS A 246 6.47 1.85 -23.31
N ASN A 247 6.17 3.05 -23.84
CA ASN A 247 5.73 3.23 -25.22
C ASN A 247 6.88 3.34 -26.24
N GLY A 248 8.14 3.21 -25.80
CA GLY A 248 9.32 3.15 -26.66
C GLY A 248 10.22 4.40 -26.63
N ASP A 249 10.02 5.34 -25.70
CA ASP A 249 10.94 6.45 -25.49
C ASP A 249 11.93 6.15 -24.34
N PRO A 250 13.10 5.55 -24.63
CA PRO A 250 14.04 5.16 -23.59
C PRO A 250 14.60 6.36 -22.81
N ARG A 251 14.54 7.59 -23.35
CA ARG A 251 15.10 8.80 -22.72
C ARG A 251 14.12 9.51 -21.80
N ALA A 252 12.85 9.13 -21.80
CA ALA A 252 11.80 9.80 -21.01
C ALA A 252 12.12 9.79 -19.50
N VAL A 253 12.59 8.66 -18.99
CA VAL A 253 12.94 8.49 -17.57
C VAL A 253 14.22 9.25 -17.22
N ASP A 254 15.24 9.18 -18.06
CA ASP A 254 16.51 9.90 -17.82
C ASP A 254 16.30 11.42 -17.83
N THR A 255 15.49 11.92 -18.76
CA THR A 255 15.09 13.35 -18.83
C THR A 255 14.33 13.77 -17.58
N LEU A 256 13.42 12.92 -17.09
CA LEU A 256 12.72 13.18 -15.83
C LEU A 256 13.69 13.23 -14.65
N ILE A 257 14.59 12.24 -14.51
CA ILE A 257 15.57 12.18 -13.42
C ILE A 257 16.44 13.44 -13.42
N ALA A 258 16.93 13.87 -14.58
CA ALA A 258 17.75 15.07 -14.72
C ALA A 258 17.02 16.37 -14.32
N SER A 259 15.68 16.39 -14.32
CA SER A 259 14.87 17.54 -13.90
C SER A 259 14.70 17.66 -12.38
N TYR A 260 15.02 16.61 -11.61
CA TYR A 260 14.88 16.61 -10.16
C TYR A 260 16.14 17.13 -9.48
N GLN A 261 15.95 18.05 -8.55
CA GLN A 261 17.00 18.43 -7.60
C GLN A 261 17.22 17.32 -6.57
N ALA A 262 18.44 17.24 -6.04
CA ALA A 262 18.77 16.31 -4.97
C ALA A 262 17.86 16.56 -3.75
N GLN A 263 17.22 15.48 -3.27
CA GLN A 263 16.28 15.52 -2.17
C GLN A 263 17.03 15.49 -0.84
N SER A 264 16.43 16.07 0.20
CA SER A 264 16.94 15.89 1.56
C SER A 264 16.86 14.40 1.94
N PRO A 265 17.88 13.86 2.61
CA PRO A 265 17.91 12.48 3.09
C PRO A 265 16.85 12.18 4.16
N ASP A 266 16.28 13.20 4.80
CA ASP A 266 15.23 13.07 5.80
C ASP A 266 13.83 12.96 5.15
N LYS A 267 13.77 12.93 3.82
CA LYS A 267 12.53 12.70 3.07
C LYS A 267 12.50 11.28 2.55
N THR A 268 11.30 10.70 2.53
CA THR A 268 11.06 9.45 1.80
C THR A 268 11.53 9.58 0.35
N PRO A 269 12.44 8.71 -0.13
CA PRO A 269 12.94 8.77 -1.50
C PRO A 269 11.81 8.75 -2.51
N THR A 270 11.81 9.71 -3.44
CA THR A 270 10.76 9.79 -4.47
C THR A 270 11.05 8.81 -5.60
N LEU A 271 10.23 7.77 -5.72
CA LEU A 271 10.32 6.80 -6.81
C LEU A 271 9.91 7.43 -8.13
N LEU A 272 10.85 7.56 -9.07
CA LEU A 272 10.63 8.14 -10.40
C LEU A 272 10.29 7.06 -11.44
N TYR A 273 10.89 5.88 -11.33
CA TYR A 273 10.62 4.77 -12.22
C TYR A 273 10.65 3.44 -11.48
N ALA A 274 9.69 2.58 -11.79
CA ALA A 274 9.72 1.17 -11.41
C ALA A 274 9.37 0.35 -12.64
N PRO A 275 10.21 -0.62 -13.04
CA PRO A 275 9.84 -1.56 -14.08
C PRO A 275 8.62 -2.39 -13.64
N PRO A 276 7.82 -2.89 -14.59
CA PRO A 276 6.71 -3.77 -14.27
C PRO A 276 7.25 -5.05 -13.62
N ILE A 277 6.51 -5.57 -12.64
CA ILE A 277 6.74 -6.92 -12.15
C ILE A 277 6.25 -7.87 -13.24
N GLU A 278 7.16 -8.70 -13.76
CA GLU A 278 6.80 -9.70 -14.76
C GLU A 278 5.71 -10.62 -14.20
N ARG A 279 4.74 -10.98 -15.06
CA ARG A 279 3.63 -11.82 -14.63
C ARG A 279 4.17 -13.13 -14.09
N PHE A 280 3.71 -13.50 -12.90
CA PHE A 280 3.94 -14.84 -12.37
C PHE A 280 3.37 -15.82 -13.38
N SER A 281 4.21 -16.70 -13.93
CA SER A 281 3.74 -17.84 -14.70
C SER A 281 2.69 -18.55 -13.85
N SER A 282 1.41 -18.43 -14.24
CA SER A 282 0.39 -19.36 -13.80
C SER A 282 0.98 -20.73 -14.15
N GLY A 283 1.15 -21.63 -13.18
CA GLY A 283 1.82 -22.94 -13.36
C GLY A 283 1.16 -23.89 -14.37
N ARG A 284 0.37 -23.36 -15.32
CA ARG A 284 -0.28 -24.01 -16.45
C ARG A 284 0.58 -24.02 -17.72
N GLY A 285 1.85 -23.60 -17.69
CA GLY A 285 2.77 -23.59 -18.84
C GLY A 285 3.08 -24.95 -19.49
N GLY A 286 2.31 -26.00 -19.18
CA GLY A 286 2.36 -27.30 -19.83
C GLY A 286 1.02 -28.06 -19.83
N VAL A 287 -0.10 -27.42 -19.46
CA VAL A 287 -1.43 -28.05 -19.62
C VAL A 287 -1.96 -27.64 -20.98
N ASP A 288 -1.84 -28.52 -21.95
CA ASP A 288 -2.42 -28.36 -23.27
C ASP A 288 -3.95 -28.22 -23.13
N THR A 289 -4.46 -27.00 -23.29
CA THR A 289 -5.89 -26.70 -23.31
C THR A 289 -6.50 -26.92 -24.69
N SER A 290 -5.84 -27.69 -25.57
CA SER A 290 -6.35 -28.09 -26.90
C SER A 290 -7.68 -28.84 -26.84
N PHE A 291 -8.08 -29.40 -25.70
CA PHE A 291 -9.43 -29.95 -25.53
C PHE A 291 -10.41 -28.85 -25.15
N GLY A 292 -11.17 -28.42 -26.15
CA GLY A 292 -12.12 -27.33 -26.08
C GLY A 292 -13.09 -27.38 -24.90
N THR A 293 -13.55 -26.17 -24.54
CA THR A 293 -14.49 -25.78 -23.48
C THR A 293 -13.86 -25.34 -22.16
N ASN A 294 -14.53 -24.34 -21.56
CA ASN A 294 -14.32 -23.74 -20.25
C ASN A 294 -14.32 -24.78 -19.11
N SER A 295 -13.29 -25.64 -19.04
CA SER A 295 -13.27 -26.76 -18.10
C SER A 295 -13.28 -26.25 -16.66
N ALA A 296 -14.02 -26.91 -15.78
CA ALA A 296 -14.10 -26.55 -14.36
C ALA A 296 -12.71 -26.45 -13.68
N LEU A 297 -11.72 -27.18 -14.20
CA LEU A 297 -10.32 -27.15 -13.76
C LEU A 297 -9.66 -25.79 -14.02
N SER A 298 -10.04 -25.08 -15.08
CA SER A 298 -9.54 -23.73 -15.37
C SER A 298 -9.99 -22.68 -14.34
N LYS A 299 -11.05 -22.97 -13.57
CA LYS A 299 -11.59 -22.11 -12.51
C LYS A 299 -10.97 -22.40 -11.12
N LEU A 300 -10.20 -23.47 -10.98
CA LEU A 300 -9.56 -23.82 -9.71
C LEU A 300 -8.17 -23.17 -9.59
N ALA A 301 -7.91 -22.60 -8.42
CA ALA A 301 -6.57 -22.24 -7.99
C ALA A 301 -5.71 -23.50 -7.81
N VAL A 302 -4.61 -23.58 -8.56
CA VAL A 302 -3.60 -24.65 -8.43
C VAL A 302 -2.37 -24.21 -7.64
N GLN A 303 -2.30 -22.93 -7.28
CA GLN A 303 -1.20 -22.34 -6.52
C GLN A 303 -1.55 -22.27 -5.03
N ASN A 304 -0.52 -22.44 -4.19
CA ASN A 304 -0.67 -22.23 -2.75
C ASN A 304 -0.52 -20.73 -2.43
N PHE A 305 -1.63 -20.12 -2.02
CA PHE A 305 -1.72 -18.71 -1.60
C PHE A 305 -1.71 -18.55 -0.08
N GLU A 306 -1.67 -19.64 0.67
CA GLU A 306 -1.89 -19.60 2.10
C GLU A 306 -0.65 -19.09 2.83
N GLY A 307 -0.78 -17.94 3.50
CA GLY A 307 0.25 -17.40 4.37
C GLY A 307 1.57 -17.07 3.67
N GLN A 308 1.57 -16.76 2.37
CA GLN A 308 2.78 -16.45 1.60
C GLN A 308 3.11 -14.96 1.72
N TRP A 309 4.18 -14.61 2.42
CA TRP A 309 4.69 -13.24 2.44
C TRP A 309 6.21 -13.18 2.58
N VAL A 310 6.80 -12.09 2.10
CA VAL A 310 8.22 -11.76 2.32
C VAL A 310 8.38 -10.27 2.63
N ASP A 311 9.40 -9.95 3.41
CA ASP A 311 9.92 -8.59 3.54
C ASP A 311 11.18 -8.46 2.71
N ILE A 312 11.19 -7.50 1.79
CA ILE A 312 12.33 -7.21 0.93
C ILE A 312 12.97 -5.93 1.42
N GLY A 313 14.24 -6.02 1.81
CA GLY A 313 15.10 -4.90 2.15
C GLY A 313 15.91 -4.46 0.95
N PHE A 314 16.16 -3.17 0.82
CA PHE A 314 17.03 -2.61 -0.20
C PHE A 314 17.52 -1.21 0.18
N TRP A 315 18.63 -0.79 -0.41
CA TRP A 315 19.17 0.56 -0.26
C TRP A 315 18.85 1.42 -1.47
N VAL A 316 18.59 2.71 -1.25
CA VAL A 316 18.52 3.73 -2.30
C VAL A 316 19.78 4.58 -2.22
N SER A 317 20.67 4.43 -3.20
CA SER A 317 21.95 5.13 -3.27
C SER A 317 21.78 6.65 -3.43
N PRO A 318 22.83 7.47 -3.22
CA PRO A 318 22.79 8.91 -3.46
C PRO A 318 22.35 9.30 -4.88
N GLU A 319 22.66 8.47 -5.88
CA GLU A 319 22.27 8.66 -7.28
C GLU A 319 20.82 8.18 -7.57
N GLY A 320 20.12 7.68 -6.56
CA GLY A 320 18.76 7.15 -6.68
C GLY A 320 18.70 5.76 -7.31
N LYS A 321 19.79 4.98 -7.30
CA LYS A 321 19.78 3.58 -7.75
C LYS A 321 19.50 2.65 -6.57
N VAL A 322 18.90 1.49 -6.87
CA VAL A 322 18.71 0.45 -5.87
C VAL A 322 19.92 -0.47 -5.81
N THR A 323 20.35 -0.78 -4.59
CA THR A 323 21.39 -1.79 -4.31
C THR A 323 20.92 -2.78 -3.24
N ASP A 324 21.53 -3.97 -3.25
CA ASP A 324 21.34 -5.02 -2.24
C ASP A 324 19.89 -5.42 -1.96
N ALA A 325 19.05 -5.45 -3.00
CA ALA A 325 17.67 -5.91 -2.85
C ALA A 325 17.62 -7.40 -2.53
N GLY A 326 17.08 -7.75 -1.36
CA GLY A 326 17.05 -9.13 -0.87
C GLY A 326 15.94 -9.40 0.14
N ILE A 327 15.61 -10.68 0.33
CA ILE A 327 14.62 -11.10 1.32
C ILE A 327 15.24 -11.01 2.72
N LEU A 328 14.67 -10.18 3.58
CA LEU A 328 15.05 -10.06 5.00
C LEU A 328 14.32 -11.09 5.86
N ARG A 329 13.02 -11.25 5.60
CA ARG A 329 12.13 -12.17 6.33
C ARG A 329 11.18 -12.83 5.34
N ALA A 330 10.78 -14.04 5.64
CA ALA A 330 9.76 -14.76 4.89
C ALA A 330 8.84 -15.51 5.84
N SER A 331 7.59 -15.69 5.43
CA SER A 331 6.64 -16.57 6.11
C SER A 331 7.14 -18.02 6.14
N GLU A 332 6.77 -18.79 7.16
CA GLU A 332 7.03 -20.24 7.21
C GLU A 332 6.48 -21.00 6.00
N LYS A 333 5.37 -20.51 5.42
CA LYS A 333 4.74 -21.11 4.24
C LYS A 333 5.37 -20.67 2.92
N PHE A 334 6.41 -19.83 2.93
CA PHE A 334 7.00 -19.27 1.71
C PHE A 334 7.56 -20.37 0.79
N ASN A 335 7.12 -20.37 -0.47
CA ASN A 335 7.48 -21.42 -1.43
C ASN A 335 8.63 -21.07 -2.40
N GLY A 336 9.22 -19.86 -2.31
CA GLY A 336 10.37 -19.46 -3.12
C GLY A 336 10.09 -19.01 -4.56
N ARG A 337 8.90 -19.28 -5.13
CA ARG A 337 8.72 -19.23 -6.61
C ARG A 337 8.32 -17.88 -7.19
N TRP A 338 7.74 -17.00 -6.38
CA TRP A 338 7.10 -15.76 -6.87
C TRP A 338 7.92 -14.50 -6.59
N THR A 339 8.99 -14.56 -5.81
CA THR A 339 9.79 -13.37 -5.47
C THR A 339 10.83 -12.94 -6.50
N PRO A 340 11.44 -13.81 -7.35
CA PRO A 340 12.44 -13.36 -8.31
C PRO A 340 12.03 -12.18 -9.21
N PRO A 341 10.82 -12.16 -9.85
CA PRO A 341 10.42 -11.01 -10.66
C PRO A 341 10.17 -9.74 -9.83
N ILE A 342 9.84 -9.86 -8.54
CA ILE A 342 9.69 -8.70 -7.64
C ILE A 342 11.05 -8.10 -7.32
N ILE A 343 12.03 -8.93 -6.96
CA ILE A 343 13.40 -8.49 -6.67
C ILE A 343 14.03 -7.86 -7.91
N ALA A 344 13.86 -8.47 -9.08
CA ALA A 344 14.30 -7.90 -10.36
C ALA A 344 13.66 -6.53 -10.61
N ALA A 345 12.36 -6.40 -10.36
CA ALA A 345 11.67 -5.13 -10.51
C ALA A 345 12.17 -4.06 -9.52
N ILE A 346 12.44 -4.44 -8.27
CA ILE A 346 13.02 -3.55 -7.24
C ILE A 346 14.41 -3.06 -7.66
N ASN A 347 15.30 -3.96 -8.10
CA ASN A 347 16.64 -3.61 -8.59
C ASN A 347 16.60 -2.66 -9.80
N GLY A 348 15.56 -2.75 -10.63
CA GLY A 348 15.37 -1.86 -11.77
C GLY A 348 14.79 -0.49 -11.43
N ARG A 349 14.42 -0.21 -10.18
CA ARG A 349 13.84 1.09 -9.80
C ARG A 349 14.85 2.23 -9.93
N ARG A 350 14.32 3.44 -10.11
CA ARG A 350 15.07 4.69 -10.07
C ARG A 350 14.33 5.70 -9.20
N TYR A 351 15.06 6.31 -8.30
CA TYR A 351 14.60 7.35 -7.39
C TYR A 351 15.20 8.69 -7.81
N ALA A 352 14.63 9.78 -7.29
CA ALA A 352 15.28 11.08 -7.37
C ALA A 352 16.62 11.04 -6.61
N PRO A 353 17.65 11.79 -7.07
CA PRO A 353 18.91 11.89 -6.36
C PRO A 353 18.73 12.36 -4.91
N ILE A 354 19.60 11.94 -4.00
CA ILE A 354 19.54 12.25 -2.57
C ILE A 354 20.83 12.93 -2.15
N ALA A 355 20.72 14.04 -1.43
CA ALA A 355 21.86 14.79 -0.89
C ALA A 355 22.40 14.11 0.38
N LEU A 356 23.22 13.07 0.20
CA LEU A 356 23.87 12.32 1.28
C LEU A 356 25.32 12.75 1.51
N GLU A 357 25.85 12.49 2.71
CA GLU A 357 27.28 12.67 3.03
C GLU A 357 28.13 11.68 2.21
N GLN A 358 29.38 12.05 1.92
CA GLN A 358 30.27 11.17 1.15
C GLN A 358 30.52 9.85 1.89
N GLY A 359 30.28 8.72 1.22
CA GLY A 359 30.44 7.38 1.80
C GLY A 359 29.21 6.81 2.48
N ASP A 360 28.09 7.55 2.53
CA ASP A 360 26.80 7.02 3.00
C ASP A 360 26.26 6.00 1.98
N PRO A 361 25.90 4.76 2.41
CA PRO A 361 25.41 3.71 1.53
C PRO A 361 24.03 4.00 0.93
N GLY A 362 23.27 4.94 1.48
CA GLY A 362 21.94 5.30 0.99
C GLY A 362 20.85 5.35 2.05
N VAL A 363 19.60 5.46 1.60
CA VAL A 363 18.42 5.33 2.46
C VAL A 363 17.90 3.89 2.42
N PHE A 364 17.88 3.22 3.57
CA PHE A 364 17.36 1.85 3.68
C PHE A 364 15.84 1.82 3.65
N ARG A 365 15.29 0.84 2.93
CA ARG A 365 13.85 0.66 2.72
C ARG A 365 13.46 -0.79 2.95
N ILE A 366 12.25 -1.00 3.45
CA ILE A 366 11.67 -2.32 3.68
C ILE A 366 10.26 -2.35 3.08
N GLU A 367 9.99 -3.31 2.21
CA GLU A 367 8.67 -3.52 1.62
C GLU A 367 8.19 -4.94 1.88
N ARG A 368 6.96 -5.06 2.39
CA ARG A 368 6.27 -6.33 2.57
C ARG A 368 5.47 -6.66 1.33
N TYR A 369 5.70 -7.85 0.79
CA TYR A 369 4.93 -8.42 -0.30
C TYR A 369 4.16 -9.64 0.19
N THR A 370 2.88 -9.73 -0.16
CA THR A 370 2.02 -10.88 0.13
C THR A 370 1.50 -11.46 -1.17
N TYR A 371 1.72 -12.75 -1.36
CA TYR A 371 1.22 -13.49 -2.50
C TYR A 371 -0.09 -14.18 -2.15
N THR A 372 -1.17 -13.70 -2.75
CA THR A 372 -2.53 -14.12 -2.38
C THR A 372 -3.39 -14.26 -3.62
N SER A 373 -4.65 -14.65 -3.44
CA SER A 373 -5.68 -14.56 -4.46
C SER A 373 -7.03 -14.37 -3.79
N ARG A 374 -8.02 -13.79 -4.46
CA ARG A 374 -9.31 -13.53 -3.80
C ARG A 374 -10.05 -14.81 -3.50
N TRP A 375 -10.77 -14.81 -2.39
CA TRP A 375 -11.81 -15.78 -2.13
C TRP A 375 -13.06 -15.44 -2.95
N THR A 376 -13.60 -16.45 -3.62
CA THR A 376 -14.85 -16.39 -4.38
C THR A 376 -15.71 -17.62 -4.09
N THR A 377 -16.91 -17.66 -4.64
CA THR A 377 -17.80 -18.83 -4.63
C THR A 377 -18.10 -19.19 -6.08
N ASN A 378 -17.90 -20.47 -6.44
CA ASN A 378 -18.30 -20.94 -7.77
C ASN A 378 -19.81 -20.89 -7.92
N THR A 379 -20.29 -20.50 -9.10
CA THR A 379 -21.73 -20.50 -9.43
C THR A 379 -22.34 -21.87 -9.11
N GLY A 380 -23.42 -21.88 -8.32
CA GLY A 380 -24.09 -23.11 -7.89
C GLY A 380 -23.50 -23.78 -6.64
N SER A 381 -22.47 -23.21 -6.01
CA SER A 381 -21.90 -23.71 -4.74
C SER A 381 -21.75 -22.59 -3.71
N ARG A 382 -21.95 -22.94 -2.43
CA ARG A 382 -21.65 -22.05 -1.29
C ARG A 382 -20.24 -22.25 -0.73
N ILE A 383 -19.46 -23.17 -1.32
CA ILE A 383 -18.09 -23.45 -0.90
C ILE A 383 -17.19 -22.33 -1.41
N ARG A 384 -16.45 -21.73 -0.48
CA ARG A 384 -15.45 -20.70 -0.80
C ARG A 384 -14.22 -21.36 -1.43
N VAL A 385 -13.76 -20.79 -2.54
CA VAL A 385 -12.54 -21.21 -3.24
C VAL A 385 -11.68 -20.00 -3.56
N ARG A 386 -10.38 -20.19 -3.77
CA ARG A 386 -9.50 -19.12 -4.27
C ARG A 386 -9.70 -18.95 -5.77
N GLU A 387 -9.67 -17.70 -6.24
CA GLU A 387 -9.56 -17.39 -7.65
C GLU A 387 -8.25 -17.96 -8.23
N PRO A 388 -8.21 -18.32 -9.51
CA PRO A 388 -6.99 -18.80 -10.15
C PRO A 388 -5.98 -17.67 -10.44
N GLU A 389 -6.41 -16.41 -10.41
CA GLU A 389 -5.56 -15.25 -10.68
C GLU A 389 -4.83 -14.84 -9.39
N ALA A 390 -3.51 -14.94 -9.41
CA ALA A 390 -2.67 -14.52 -8.30
C ALA A 390 -2.61 -12.99 -8.20
N GLN A 391 -2.47 -12.50 -6.97
CA GLN A 391 -2.36 -11.09 -6.62
C GLN A 391 -1.18 -10.87 -5.69
N ILE A 392 -0.56 -9.70 -5.85
CA ILE A 392 0.48 -9.21 -4.95
C ILE A 392 -0.08 -8.02 -4.21
N GLU A 393 -0.21 -8.15 -2.90
CA GLU A 393 -0.45 -7.02 -2.01
C GLU A 393 0.88 -6.54 -1.46
N MET A 394 1.11 -5.23 -1.48
CA MET A 394 2.35 -4.61 -1.02
C MET A 394 2.07 -3.57 0.07
N LEU A 395 2.88 -3.58 1.12
CA LEU A 395 2.92 -2.56 2.14
C LEU A 395 4.35 -2.09 2.35
N ASP A 396 4.55 -0.78 2.42
CA ASP A 396 5.83 -0.19 2.83
C ASP A 396 5.97 -0.29 4.36
N LEU A 397 7.02 -0.98 4.80
CA LEU A 397 7.40 -1.15 6.21
C LEU A 397 8.62 -0.32 6.58
N SER A 398 9.08 0.55 5.68
CA SER A 398 10.26 1.38 5.94
C SER A 398 9.98 2.28 7.15
N PRO A 399 10.94 2.45 8.06
CA PRO A 399 10.81 3.42 9.13
C PRO A 399 10.59 4.81 8.55
N ASP A 400 9.79 5.64 9.22
CA ASP A 400 9.69 7.05 8.88
C ASP A 400 11.09 7.68 8.93
N ALA A 401 11.38 8.59 7.99
CA ALA A 401 12.71 9.18 7.78
C ALA A 401 13.17 10.16 8.90
N ALA A 402 12.77 9.92 10.14
CA ALA A 402 13.37 10.56 11.30
C ALA A 402 14.73 9.90 11.56
N LYS A 403 15.82 10.56 11.13
CA LYS A 403 17.17 10.15 11.51
C LYS A 403 17.30 10.11 13.05
N PRO A 404 18.03 9.14 13.62
CA PRO A 404 18.53 9.29 14.98
C PRO A 404 19.42 10.53 15.01
N GLY A 405 19.05 11.52 15.82
CA GLY A 405 19.85 12.73 16.00
C GLY A 405 21.27 12.36 16.40
N LYS A 406 22.27 12.93 15.71
CA LYS A 406 23.67 12.91 16.18
C LYS A 406 23.67 13.51 17.58
N GLY A 407 23.94 12.69 18.59
CA GLY A 407 23.96 13.09 19.99
C GLY A 407 24.90 14.27 20.23
N ARG A 408 24.45 15.20 21.06
CA ARG A 408 25.30 16.10 21.84
C ARG A 408 24.94 15.93 23.29
#